data_AF-A0A6H5HDS5-F1
#
_entry.id   AF-A0A6H5HDS5-F1
#
_cell.length_a   1.000
_cell.length_b   1.000
_cell.length_c   1.000
_cell.angle_alpha   90.00
_cell.angle_beta   90.00
_cell.angle_gamma   90.00
#
_symmetry.space_group_name_H-M   'P 1'
#
loop_
_entity.id
_entity.type
_entity.pdbx_description
1 polymer ?
#
loop_
_entity_poly.entity_id
_entity_poly.type
_entity_poly.pdbx_seq_one_letter_code
_entity_poly.pdbx_strand_id
1 'polypeptide(L)'
;MPDIEELLSQFSTLGIELDDGTAAACLDICCRYSVDEEAFVNAWIAYSVSNLNGANPTVENLADFERKEFAAVKTPKRSTVSSNVQVFSSSNSKKAPVYSSEFSTPPRSSASSARTPASSKKLNFSPLVYTPEVFSPSEKFNSRKNRGQVVSSFGKPPLEFRANNCEFELTTYNVIDASKWKFFYDTLLTISDAVQDRFERLAADIVKTNKLNEPIPFKDCGLEPRTFQGSVLPYDKAKTSSNAVEIVGLEDSNYEIISLDLSEVEEFAIFPGQVIVFEGVLVGKTITARKCFSSAAKPVASPPSLKSHCQILVAAGPFTLSDTLSYEPLDDLIAHVLQHPPNILVLVGPLVDANHPKIAQGQIAETFSDFYSTMVKK
;
A
#
# COMPACT_ATOMS: atom_id res chain seq x y z
N MET A 1 19.85 -14.03 -4.49
CA MET A 1 19.12 -15.00 -3.63
C MET A 1 20.16 -16.01 -3.20
N PRO A 2 20.11 -16.48 -1.94
CA PRO A 2 21.01 -17.52 -1.49
C PRO A 2 20.89 -18.76 -2.37
N ASP A 3 22.02 -19.33 -2.76
CA ASP A 3 22.18 -20.53 -3.56
C ASP A 3 22.60 -21.70 -2.68
N ILE A 4 21.93 -22.83 -2.85
CA ILE A 4 22.21 -24.04 -2.07
C ILE A 4 23.58 -24.63 -2.40
N GLU A 5 24.04 -24.51 -3.65
CA GLU A 5 25.35 -25.04 -4.06
C GLU A 5 26.49 -24.24 -3.42
N GLU A 6 26.34 -22.91 -3.33
CA GLU A 6 27.30 -22.02 -2.68
C GLU A 6 27.34 -22.24 -1.16
N LEU A 7 26.16 -22.40 -0.54
CA LEU A 7 26.06 -22.72 0.89
C LEU A 7 26.77 -24.05 1.24
N LEU A 8 26.56 -25.09 0.44
CA LEU A 8 27.22 -26.39 0.60
C LEU A 8 28.73 -26.29 0.39
N SER A 9 29.19 -25.52 -0.59
CA SER A 9 30.60 -25.26 -0.86
C SER A 9 31.30 -24.63 0.36
N GLN A 10 30.66 -23.64 0.99
CA GLN A 10 31.22 -22.95 2.14
C GLN A 10 31.28 -23.81 3.40
N PHE A 11 30.27 -24.63 3.68
CA PHE A 11 30.33 -25.62 4.77
C PHE A 11 31.37 -26.71 4.51
N SER A 12 31.50 -27.17 3.27
CA SER A 12 32.50 -28.15 2.85
C SER A 12 33.93 -27.61 3.02
N THR A 13 34.16 -26.33 2.75
CA THR A 13 35.45 -25.65 2.99
C THR A 13 35.85 -25.66 4.47
N LEU A 14 34.88 -25.75 5.37
CA LEU A 14 35.08 -25.86 6.82
C LEU A 14 35.13 -27.32 7.32
N GLY A 15 35.05 -28.30 6.42
CA GLY A 15 35.04 -29.72 6.75
C GLY A 15 33.69 -30.22 7.32
N ILE A 16 32.61 -29.49 7.07
CA ILE A 16 31.25 -29.83 7.52
C ILE A 16 30.45 -30.34 6.32
N GLU A 17 30.06 -31.60 6.36
CA GLU A 17 29.13 -32.18 5.39
C GLU A 17 27.70 -32.08 5.93
N LEU A 18 26.80 -31.52 5.11
CA LEU A 18 25.38 -31.38 5.44
C LEU A 18 24.55 -32.41 4.69
N ASP A 19 23.59 -33.02 5.36
CA ASP A 19 22.52 -33.76 4.69
C ASP A 19 21.53 -32.82 4.01
N ASP A 20 20.78 -33.33 3.04
CA ASP A 20 19.80 -32.55 2.25
C ASP A 20 18.77 -31.83 3.13
N GLY A 21 18.36 -32.45 4.25
CA GLY A 21 17.39 -31.86 5.18
C GLY A 21 17.97 -30.67 5.95
N THR A 22 19.20 -30.80 6.42
CA THR A 22 19.92 -29.71 7.10
C THR A 22 20.31 -28.59 6.14
N ALA A 23 20.74 -28.91 4.91
CA ALA A 23 21.05 -27.92 3.89
C ALA A 23 19.81 -27.08 3.50
N ALA A 24 18.66 -27.73 3.32
CA ALA A 24 17.40 -27.04 3.06
C ALA A 24 16.97 -26.13 4.22
N ALA A 25 17.17 -26.56 5.47
CA ALA A 25 16.87 -25.76 6.65
C ALA A 25 17.78 -24.52 6.75
N CYS A 26 19.08 -24.66 6.47
CA CYS A 26 20.00 -23.52 6.42
C CYS A 26 19.59 -22.52 5.33
N LEU A 27 19.29 -23.00 4.12
CA LEU A 27 18.86 -22.16 3.01
C LEU A 27 17.55 -21.41 3.30
N ASP A 28 16.59 -22.08 3.95
CA ASP A 28 15.34 -21.47 4.39
C ASP A 28 15.59 -20.32 5.39
N ILE A 29 16.51 -20.48 6.34
CA ILE A 29 16.91 -19.40 7.25
C ILE A 29 17.57 -18.24 6.47
N CYS A 30 18.50 -18.52 5.56
CA CYS A 30 19.12 -17.49 4.70
C CYS A 30 18.06 -16.68 3.94
N CYS A 31 17.07 -17.36 3.36
CA CYS A 31 15.97 -16.73 2.64
C CYS A 31 15.07 -15.90 3.54
N ARG A 32 14.68 -16.43 4.71
CA ARG A 32 13.77 -15.75 5.65
C ARG A 32 14.36 -14.48 6.26
N TYR A 33 15.67 -14.45 6.50
CA TYR A 33 16.34 -13.32 7.11
C TYR A 33 17.14 -12.46 6.12
N SER A 34 17.12 -12.78 4.83
CA SER A 34 17.87 -12.08 3.77
C SER A 34 19.36 -11.98 4.09
N VAL A 35 19.94 -13.09 4.54
CA VAL A 35 21.36 -13.24 4.86
C VAL A 35 22.00 -14.04 3.74
N ASP A 36 23.13 -13.56 3.23
CA ASP A 36 23.93 -14.32 2.27
C ASP A 36 24.62 -15.52 2.94
N GLU A 37 25.06 -16.45 2.11
CA GLU A 37 25.62 -17.74 2.48
C GLU A 37 26.84 -17.58 3.39
N GLU A 38 27.71 -16.60 3.07
CA GLU A 38 28.94 -16.33 3.83
C GLU A 38 28.63 -15.74 5.21
N ALA A 39 27.74 -14.75 5.28
CA ALA A 39 27.29 -14.19 6.53
C ALA A 39 26.59 -15.24 7.41
N PHE A 40 25.78 -16.13 6.80
CA PHE A 40 25.11 -17.20 7.51
C PHE A 40 26.10 -18.22 8.09
N VAL A 41 27.04 -18.71 7.28
CA VAL A 41 28.06 -19.68 7.71
C VAL A 41 28.91 -19.09 8.84
N ASN A 42 29.33 -17.83 8.72
CA ASN A 42 30.10 -17.15 9.77
C ASN A 42 29.31 -17.01 11.08
N ALA A 43 28.02 -16.65 11.00
CA ALA A 43 27.14 -16.58 12.16
C ALA A 43 26.98 -17.96 12.82
N TRP A 44 26.80 -19.00 12.01
CA TRP A 44 26.71 -20.38 12.50
C TRP A 44 27.98 -20.80 13.26
N ILE A 45 29.17 -20.54 12.70
CA ILE A 45 30.44 -20.90 13.35
C ILE A 45 30.62 -20.16 14.67
N ALA A 46 30.31 -18.85 14.70
CA ALA A 46 30.38 -18.08 15.94
C ALA A 46 29.42 -18.62 17.01
N TYR A 47 28.20 -18.98 16.61
CA TYR A 47 27.22 -19.57 17.50
C TYR A 47 27.61 -20.96 18.00
N SER A 48 28.08 -21.84 17.11
CA SER A 48 28.42 -23.22 17.45
C SER A 48 29.59 -23.27 18.42
N VAL A 49 30.62 -22.44 18.23
CA VAL A 49 31.75 -22.33 19.16
C VAL A 49 31.30 -21.82 20.53
N SER A 50 30.39 -20.84 20.56
CA SER A 50 29.97 -20.18 21.80
C SER A 50 28.95 -20.98 22.61
N ASN A 51 28.10 -21.77 21.95
CA ASN A 51 26.93 -22.41 22.57
C ASN A 51 26.90 -23.93 22.47
N LEU A 52 27.60 -24.50 21.49
CA LEU A 52 27.54 -25.94 21.15
C LEU A 52 28.92 -26.59 21.09
N ASN A 53 29.96 -25.94 21.60
CA ASN A 53 31.36 -26.42 21.59
C ASN A 53 31.87 -26.82 20.19
N GLY A 54 31.39 -26.14 19.13
CA GLY A 54 31.80 -26.39 17.75
C GLY A 54 31.04 -27.52 17.06
N ALA A 55 29.85 -27.91 17.53
CA ALA A 55 29.03 -28.92 16.87
C ALA A 55 28.60 -28.51 15.45
N ASN A 56 28.43 -29.50 14.57
CA ASN A 56 27.92 -29.32 13.21
C ASN A 56 26.43 -28.93 13.22
N PRO A 57 25.92 -28.29 12.14
CA PRO A 57 24.49 -27.98 12.03
C PRO A 57 23.65 -29.26 11.98
N THR A 58 22.52 -29.23 12.67
CA THR A 58 21.45 -30.22 12.62
C THR A 58 20.11 -29.48 12.67
N VAL A 59 19.04 -30.08 12.15
CA VAL A 59 17.71 -29.45 12.15
C VAL A 59 17.27 -29.01 13.56
N GLU A 60 17.65 -29.75 14.60
CA GLU A 60 17.32 -29.43 16.00
C GLU A 60 18.09 -28.22 16.52
N ASN A 61 19.40 -28.14 16.26
CA ASN A 61 20.23 -27.07 16.79
C ASN A 61 20.13 -25.76 15.96
N LEU A 62 19.69 -25.87 14.70
CA LEU A 62 19.37 -24.73 13.83
C LEU A 62 18.16 -23.94 14.34
N ALA A 63 17.17 -24.59 14.95
CA ALA A 63 16.02 -23.90 15.54
C ALA A 63 16.43 -23.02 16.75
N ASP A 64 17.37 -23.49 17.56
CA ASP A 64 17.89 -22.75 18.71
C ASP A 64 18.86 -21.64 18.27
N PHE A 65 19.70 -21.90 17.26
CA PHE A 65 20.51 -20.90 16.59
C PHE A 65 19.64 -19.77 16.02
N GLU A 66 18.56 -20.13 15.31
CA GLU A 66 17.64 -19.18 14.73
C GLU A 66 17.03 -18.27 15.79
N ARG A 67 16.57 -18.86 16.89
CA ARG A 67 15.99 -18.12 18.01
C ARG A 67 17.01 -17.24 18.74
N LYS A 68 18.31 -17.55 18.73
CA LYS A 68 19.30 -16.77 19.48
C LYS A 68 19.98 -15.70 18.64
N GLU A 69 20.37 -16.02 17.42
CA GLU A 69 21.08 -15.09 16.54
C GLU A 69 20.13 -14.20 15.74
N PHE A 70 18.94 -14.70 15.38
CA PHE A 70 18.00 -13.99 14.52
C PHE A 70 16.72 -13.51 15.24
N ALA A 71 16.51 -13.76 16.54
CA ALA A 71 15.35 -13.22 17.25
C ALA A 71 15.34 -11.69 17.45
N ALA A 72 16.52 -11.05 17.40
CA ALA A 72 16.62 -9.59 17.42
C ALA A 72 16.47 -8.97 16.03
N VAL A 73 16.67 -9.77 14.97
CA VAL A 73 16.32 -9.41 13.61
C VAL A 73 14.81 -9.49 13.53
N LYS A 74 14.15 -8.34 13.68
CA LYS A 74 12.79 -8.18 13.17
C LYS A 74 12.84 -8.76 11.77
N THR A 75 12.16 -9.89 11.53
CA THR A 75 11.85 -10.41 10.18
C THR A 75 11.75 -9.18 9.30
N PRO A 76 12.52 -9.04 8.21
CA PRO A 76 12.48 -7.83 7.41
C PRO A 76 11.00 -7.56 7.24
N LYS A 77 10.52 -6.45 7.82
CA LYS A 77 9.14 -6.05 7.59
C LYS A 77 9.14 -6.04 6.08
N ARG A 78 8.48 -7.02 5.44
CA ARG A 78 8.10 -6.95 4.03
C ARG A 78 7.71 -5.52 3.90
N SER A 79 8.51 -4.75 3.17
CA SER A 79 8.46 -3.31 3.31
C SER A 79 6.98 -2.98 3.20
N THR A 80 6.38 -2.61 4.33
CA THR A 80 5.45 -1.53 4.30
C THR A 80 6.39 -0.45 3.81
N VAL A 81 6.53 -0.36 2.48
CA VAL A 81 6.42 0.89 1.79
C VAL A 81 5.14 1.43 2.41
N SER A 82 5.28 2.07 3.57
CA SER A 82 4.35 3.09 3.91
C SER A 82 4.55 4.00 2.72
N SER A 83 3.60 3.94 1.81
CA SER A 83 3.37 4.92 0.75
C SER A 83 3.00 6.25 1.42
N ASN A 84 3.73 6.63 2.48
CA ASN A 84 3.78 7.94 3.06
C ASN A 84 4.57 8.75 2.04
N VAL A 85 3.88 9.13 0.97
CA VAL A 85 4.32 10.18 0.06
C VAL A 85 4.70 11.36 0.94
N GLN A 86 6.00 11.67 0.98
CA GLN A 86 6.47 12.80 1.76
C GLN A 86 5.99 14.06 1.04
N VAL A 87 5.26 14.92 1.76
CA VAL A 87 4.79 16.21 1.26
C VAL A 87 5.62 17.32 1.88
N PHE A 88 6.42 18.03 1.10
CA PHE A 88 7.23 19.18 1.49
C PHE A 88 6.38 20.44 1.36
N SER A 89 6.24 21.19 2.44
CA SER A 89 5.39 22.37 2.48
C SER A 89 6.06 23.50 3.26
N SER A 90 5.79 24.75 2.88
CA SER A 90 6.28 25.94 3.57
C SER A 90 5.66 26.13 4.96
N SER A 91 4.49 25.53 5.23
CA SER A 91 3.84 25.60 6.53
C SER A 91 4.14 24.39 7.40
N ASN A 92 4.44 24.61 8.68
CA ASN A 92 4.42 23.58 9.75
C ASN A 92 2.96 23.15 10.07
N SER A 93 2.09 23.11 9.05
CA SER A 93 0.71 22.68 9.20
C SER A 93 0.72 21.21 9.61
N LYS A 94 -0.01 20.92 10.70
CA LYS A 94 -0.22 19.55 11.21
C LYS A 94 -0.53 18.66 10.01
N LYS A 95 0.24 17.57 9.86
CA LYS A 95 0.06 16.54 8.82
C LYS A 95 -1.43 16.38 8.52
N ALA A 96 -1.91 16.97 7.43
CA ALA A 96 -3.19 16.56 6.89
C ALA A 96 -2.94 15.12 6.44
N PRO A 97 -3.69 14.12 6.96
CA PRO A 97 -3.58 12.78 6.42
C PRO A 97 -3.98 12.86 4.95
N VAL A 98 -2.98 12.80 4.06
CA VAL A 98 -3.23 12.41 2.68
C VAL A 98 -3.73 10.98 2.80
N TYR A 99 -5.04 10.80 2.71
CA TYR A 99 -5.67 9.49 2.68
C TYR A 99 -5.28 8.84 1.36
N SER A 100 -4.11 8.17 1.31
CA SER A 100 -3.91 7.11 0.35
C SER A 100 -4.81 5.94 0.76
N SER A 101 -5.41 5.28 -0.22
CA SER A 101 -6.34 4.16 -0.06
C SER A 101 -5.66 2.86 0.38
N GLU A 102 -4.69 2.95 1.29
CA GLU A 102 -3.98 1.81 1.86
C GLU A 102 -4.18 1.83 3.37
N PHE A 103 -5.40 1.52 3.82
CA PHE A 103 -5.65 1.22 5.22
C PHE A 103 -5.02 -0.13 5.55
N SER A 104 -3.82 -0.09 6.15
CA SER A 104 -3.35 -1.19 6.98
C SER A 104 -4.16 -1.23 8.28
N THR A 105 -4.56 -2.44 8.69
CA THR A 105 -5.26 -2.74 9.94
C THR A 105 -4.49 -2.23 11.17
N PRO A 106 -5.16 -1.78 12.25
CA PRO A 106 -4.47 -1.31 13.44
C PRO A 106 -3.67 -2.44 14.12
N PRO A 107 -2.48 -2.17 14.67
CA PRO A 107 -1.69 -3.17 15.37
C PRO A 107 -2.36 -3.60 16.68
N ARG A 108 -2.23 -4.90 16.95
CA ARG A 108 -2.63 -5.63 18.17
C ARG A 108 -2.35 -4.85 19.46
N SER A 109 -3.38 -4.62 20.28
CA SER A 109 -3.18 -4.42 21.72
C SER A 109 -3.02 -5.79 22.39
N SER A 110 -1.95 -5.93 23.18
CA SER A 110 -1.64 -7.11 23.98
C SER A 110 -2.76 -7.34 25.02
N ALA A 111 -3.48 -8.46 24.88
CA ALA A 111 -4.49 -8.85 25.86
C ALA A 111 -3.87 -9.81 26.88
N SER A 112 -3.90 -9.38 28.15
CA SER A 112 -3.62 -10.16 29.34
C SER A 112 -4.62 -11.30 29.51
N SER A 113 -4.11 -12.47 29.89
CA SER A 113 -4.84 -13.71 30.17
C SER A 113 -5.90 -13.53 31.27
N ALA A 114 -7.15 -13.92 31.00
CA ALA A 114 -8.14 -14.22 32.02
C ALA A 114 -9.03 -15.38 31.56
N ARG A 115 -9.13 -16.43 32.39
CA ARG A 115 -9.97 -17.63 32.20
C ARG A 115 -11.33 -17.42 32.88
N THR A 116 -12.44 -17.83 32.26
CA THR A 116 -13.71 -18.28 32.91
C THR A 116 -14.72 -18.84 31.87
N PRO A 117 -15.81 -19.55 32.26
CA PRO A 117 -16.14 -20.86 31.69
C PRO A 117 -17.25 -20.86 30.63
N ALA A 118 -17.27 -21.97 29.89
CA ALA A 118 -18.10 -22.29 28.75
C ALA A 118 -19.62 -22.26 29.01
N SER A 119 -20.35 -21.59 28.12
CA SER A 119 -21.78 -21.82 27.89
C SER A 119 -21.97 -22.27 26.45
N SER A 120 -22.50 -23.48 26.28
CA SER A 120 -22.74 -24.16 25.02
C SER A 120 -23.70 -23.37 24.11
N LYS A 121 -23.20 -22.89 22.96
CA LYS A 121 -24.02 -22.51 21.80
C LYS A 121 -23.47 -23.20 20.56
N LYS A 122 -24.38 -23.79 19.78
CA LYS A 122 -24.12 -24.65 18.62
C LYS A 122 -23.17 -23.97 17.62
N LEU A 123 -22.06 -24.62 17.33
CA LEU A 123 -21.13 -24.27 16.25
C LEU A 123 -21.76 -24.73 14.92
N ASN A 124 -21.93 -23.80 13.98
CA ASN A 124 -22.20 -24.16 12.60
C ASN A 124 -20.89 -24.66 11.98
N PHE A 125 -20.82 -25.97 11.75
CA PHE A 125 -19.75 -26.61 10.99
C PHE A 125 -19.86 -26.20 9.52
N SER A 126 -18.82 -25.55 8.98
CA SER A 126 -18.51 -25.62 7.55
C SER A 126 -17.30 -26.56 7.40
N PRO A 127 -17.36 -27.60 6.57
CA PRO A 127 -16.33 -28.65 6.51
C PRO A 127 -15.05 -28.25 5.75
N LEU A 128 -14.82 -26.95 5.53
CA LEU A 128 -13.81 -26.43 4.59
C LEU A 128 -12.52 -25.93 5.25
N VAL A 129 -12.30 -26.18 6.55
CA VAL A 129 -11.08 -25.80 7.27
C VAL A 129 -10.54 -27.02 8.02
N TYR A 130 -9.23 -27.29 7.88
CA TYR A 130 -8.54 -28.31 8.66
C TYR A 130 -8.80 -28.08 10.16
N THR A 131 -9.39 -29.07 10.84
CA THR A 131 -9.65 -29.22 12.29
C THR A 131 -9.82 -27.93 13.13
N PRO A 132 -10.97 -27.72 13.82
CA PRO A 132 -11.19 -26.49 14.57
C PRO A 132 -10.20 -26.35 15.73
N GLU A 133 -9.35 -25.33 15.68
CA GLU A 133 -8.63 -24.83 16.86
C GLU A 133 -9.67 -24.39 17.91
N VAL A 134 -9.43 -24.67 19.19
CA VAL A 134 -10.32 -24.41 20.34
C VAL A 134 -10.38 -22.90 20.69
N PHE A 135 -10.39 -22.04 19.68
CA PHE A 135 -10.52 -20.60 19.79
C PHE A 135 -11.93 -20.23 19.36
N SER A 136 -12.63 -19.39 20.13
CA SER A 136 -13.95 -18.86 19.72
C SER A 136 -13.69 -17.73 18.72
N PRO A 137 -13.69 -18.00 17.40
CA PRO A 137 -13.34 -16.96 16.44
C PRO A 137 -14.42 -15.88 16.52
N SER A 138 -14.04 -14.62 16.28
CA SER A 138 -15.00 -13.52 16.14
C SER A 138 -15.75 -13.09 17.41
N GLU A 139 -15.38 -13.56 18.61
CA GLU A 139 -16.06 -13.21 19.87
C GLU A 139 -16.15 -11.69 20.09
N LYS A 140 -15.06 -10.96 19.83
CA LYS A 140 -15.02 -9.48 19.95
C LYS A 140 -15.94 -8.78 18.97
N PHE A 141 -16.06 -9.29 17.75
CA PHE A 141 -16.94 -8.73 16.74
C PHE A 141 -18.40 -9.02 17.09
N ASN A 142 -18.73 -10.26 17.43
CA ASN A 142 -20.10 -10.67 17.73
C ASN A 142 -20.65 -10.03 19.03
N SER A 143 -19.78 -9.72 20.00
CA SER A 143 -20.14 -9.06 21.26
C SER A 143 -20.12 -7.52 21.20
N ARG A 144 -19.85 -6.93 20.03
CA ARG A 144 -19.72 -5.48 19.87
C ARG A 144 -21.04 -4.77 20.18
N LYS A 145 -20.96 -3.64 20.91
CA LYS A 145 -22.13 -2.84 21.32
C LYS A 145 -22.42 -1.66 20.39
N ASN A 146 -21.50 -1.33 19.50
CA ASN A 146 -21.57 -0.20 18.58
C ASN A 146 -22.24 -0.54 17.23
N ARG A 147 -23.07 -1.60 17.18
CA ARG A 147 -23.79 -1.96 15.96
C ARG A 147 -24.78 -0.86 15.58
N GLY A 148 -24.69 -0.40 14.33
CA GLY A 148 -25.53 0.68 13.80
C GLY A 148 -25.17 2.08 14.29
N GLN A 149 -24.08 2.25 15.04
CA GLN A 149 -23.66 3.58 15.51
C GLN A 149 -23.20 4.45 14.34
N VAL A 150 -23.81 5.63 14.20
CA VAL A 150 -23.33 6.68 13.28
C VAL A 150 -22.11 7.35 13.88
N VAL A 151 -20.95 7.21 13.22
CA VAL A 151 -19.67 7.76 13.68
C VAL A 151 -19.33 9.12 13.09
N SER A 152 -19.94 9.47 11.95
CA SER A 152 -19.77 10.75 11.26
C SER A 152 -20.99 11.05 10.41
N SER A 153 -21.29 12.34 10.23
CA SER A 153 -22.38 12.82 9.39
C SER A 153 -21.94 14.05 8.61
N PHE A 154 -22.35 14.15 7.36
CA PHE A 154 -22.07 15.30 6.51
C PHE A 154 -23.33 15.68 5.73
N GLY A 155 -23.56 16.99 5.56
CA GLY A 155 -24.75 17.52 4.89
C GLY A 155 -25.96 17.64 5.81
N LYS A 156 -27.16 17.69 5.22
CA LYS A 156 -28.42 17.77 5.97
C LYS A 156 -28.71 16.43 6.67
N PRO A 157 -29.33 16.43 7.86
CA PRO A 157 -29.64 15.20 8.58
C PRO A 157 -30.48 14.29 7.68
N PRO A 158 -30.18 12.98 7.65
CA PRO A 158 -30.82 12.08 6.69
C PRO A 158 -32.34 12.02 6.96
N LEU A 159 -33.12 12.16 5.88
CA LEU A 159 -34.43 11.51 5.79
C LEU A 159 -34.21 10.02 6.11
N GLU A 160 -35.19 9.33 6.71
CA GLU A 160 -35.08 7.89 7.04
C GLU A 160 -34.31 7.12 5.95
N PHE A 161 -33.34 6.28 6.34
CA PHE A 161 -32.57 5.46 5.40
C PHE A 161 -33.47 4.34 4.84
N ARG A 162 -34.32 4.73 3.90
CA ARG A 162 -35.24 3.90 3.14
C ARG A 162 -35.15 4.29 1.67
N ALA A 163 -34.87 3.32 0.81
CA ALA A 163 -34.93 3.55 -0.62
C ALA A 163 -36.36 3.89 -1.03
N ASN A 164 -36.48 4.90 -1.89
CA ASN A 164 -37.69 5.13 -2.67
C ASN A 164 -37.53 4.43 -4.03
N ASN A 165 -38.64 4.27 -4.75
CA ASN A 165 -38.57 3.91 -6.17
C ASN A 165 -37.78 5.01 -6.91
N CYS A 166 -36.55 4.69 -7.26
CA CYS A 166 -35.65 5.55 -8.02
C CYS A 166 -35.29 4.84 -9.32
N GLU A 167 -35.69 5.41 -10.44
CA GLU A 167 -35.21 4.99 -11.75
C GLU A 167 -33.88 5.68 -12.03
N PHE A 168 -32.85 4.91 -12.34
CA PHE A 168 -31.53 5.42 -12.70
C PHE A 168 -30.87 4.51 -13.75
N GLU A 169 -29.99 5.10 -14.55
CA GLU A 169 -29.14 4.40 -15.49
C GLU A 169 -27.71 4.39 -14.93
N LEU A 170 -27.12 3.19 -14.81
CA LEU A 170 -25.74 3.04 -14.35
C LEU A 170 -24.83 2.86 -15.56
N THR A 171 -23.97 3.84 -15.81
CA THR A 171 -22.96 3.78 -16.87
C THR A 171 -21.56 3.98 -16.30
N THR A 172 -20.58 3.34 -16.92
CA THR A 172 -19.17 3.52 -16.59
C THR A 172 -18.66 4.80 -17.25
N TYR A 173 -18.17 5.74 -16.42
CA TYR A 173 -17.49 6.93 -16.92
C TYR A 173 -16.04 6.57 -17.27
N ASN A 174 -15.57 6.98 -18.46
CA ASN A 174 -14.26 6.64 -19.01
C ASN A 174 -14.00 5.13 -19.13
N VAL A 175 -14.73 4.45 -20.03
CA VAL A 175 -14.51 3.03 -20.34
C VAL A 175 -13.07 2.81 -20.78
N ILE A 176 -12.32 2.00 -20.01
CA ILE A 176 -10.96 1.60 -20.34
C ILE A 176 -11.03 0.30 -21.13
N ASP A 177 -10.49 0.32 -22.36
CA ASP A 177 -10.34 -0.89 -23.17
C ASP A 177 -9.14 -1.71 -22.67
N ALA A 178 -9.43 -2.67 -21.78
CA ALA A 178 -8.43 -3.59 -21.25
C ALA A 178 -8.08 -4.74 -22.22
N SER A 179 -8.74 -4.86 -23.38
CA SER A 179 -8.49 -5.98 -24.32
C SER A 179 -7.07 -5.99 -24.89
N LYS A 180 -6.41 -4.82 -24.89
CA LYS A 180 -5.03 -4.64 -25.35
C LYS A 180 -3.99 -4.83 -24.26
N TRP A 181 -4.41 -5.02 -23.00
CA TRP A 181 -3.49 -5.09 -21.88
C TRP A 181 -2.75 -6.41 -21.89
N LYS A 182 -1.43 -6.34 -21.75
CA LYS A 182 -0.57 -7.51 -21.64
C LYS A 182 -0.04 -7.57 -20.20
N PHE A 183 -0.52 -8.55 -19.44
CA PHE A 183 -0.02 -8.78 -18.09
C PHE A 183 1.44 -9.24 -18.13
N PHE A 184 2.24 -8.76 -17.19
CA PHE A 184 3.67 -9.11 -17.04
C PHE A 184 4.53 -8.83 -18.29
N TYR A 185 4.18 -7.82 -19.08
CA TYR A 185 4.88 -7.50 -20.34
C TYR A 185 5.44 -6.07 -20.39
N ASP A 186 5.42 -5.34 -19.27
CA ASP A 186 5.88 -3.95 -19.27
C ASP A 186 7.40 -3.86 -19.50
N THR A 187 7.80 -3.04 -20.46
CA THR A 187 9.21 -2.69 -20.68
C THR A 187 9.50 -1.33 -20.07
N LEU A 188 10.78 -1.08 -19.72
CA LEU A 188 11.20 0.24 -19.23
C LEU A 188 10.83 1.37 -20.21
N LEU A 189 10.95 1.12 -21.52
CA LEU A 189 10.58 2.07 -22.55
C LEU A 189 9.07 2.38 -22.51
N THR A 190 8.22 1.35 -22.51
CA THR A 190 6.76 1.52 -22.46
C THR A 190 6.31 2.26 -21.20
N ILE A 191 6.91 1.94 -20.05
CA ILE A 191 6.62 2.64 -18.80
C ILE A 191 7.08 4.10 -18.88
N SER A 192 8.29 4.33 -19.39
CA SER A 192 8.87 5.67 -19.55
C SER A 192 7.99 6.55 -20.43
N ASP A 193 7.61 6.06 -21.62
CA ASP A 193 6.76 6.78 -22.56
C ASP A 193 5.39 7.10 -21.94
N ALA A 194 4.75 6.13 -21.28
CA ALA A 194 3.45 6.32 -20.65
C ALA A 194 3.48 7.34 -19.49
N VAL A 195 4.55 7.33 -18.69
CA VAL A 195 4.76 8.30 -17.61
C VAL A 195 5.03 9.69 -18.19
N GLN A 196 5.88 9.79 -19.21
CA GLN A 196 6.21 11.06 -19.83
C GLN A 196 5.01 11.71 -20.53
N ASP A 197 4.27 10.94 -21.32
CA ASP A 197 3.01 11.40 -21.94
C ASP A 197 2.01 11.92 -20.90
N ARG A 198 2.01 11.35 -19.71
CA ARG A 198 1.17 11.82 -18.60
C ARG A 198 1.73 13.10 -17.99
N PHE A 199 3.04 13.23 -17.85
CA PHE A 199 3.68 14.43 -17.31
C PHE A 199 3.44 15.63 -18.22
N GLU A 200 3.67 15.47 -19.53
CA GLU A 200 3.45 16.53 -20.52
C GLU A 200 1.98 16.99 -20.54
N ARG A 201 1.03 16.05 -20.54
CA ARG A 201 -0.40 16.39 -20.49
C ARG A 201 -0.78 17.13 -19.21
N LEU A 202 -0.22 16.72 -18.07
CA LEU A 202 -0.50 17.36 -16.79
C LEU A 202 0.07 18.78 -16.76
N ALA A 203 1.31 18.97 -17.23
CA ALA A 203 1.92 20.30 -17.33
C ALA A 203 1.12 21.23 -18.25
N ALA A 204 0.71 20.73 -19.42
CA ALA A 204 -0.14 21.47 -20.35
C ALA A 204 -1.50 21.86 -19.72
N ASP A 205 -2.14 20.93 -18.99
CA ASP A 205 -3.39 21.21 -18.27
C ASP A 205 -3.17 22.28 -17.16
N ILE A 206 -2.03 22.27 -16.45
CA ILE A 206 -1.67 23.30 -15.45
C ILE A 206 -1.49 24.67 -16.13
N VAL A 207 -0.70 24.75 -17.20
CA VAL A 207 -0.46 25.98 -17.98
C VAL A 207 -1.78 26.58 -18.45
N LYS A 208 -2.64 25.76 -19.07
CA LYS A 208 -3.93 26.19 -19.61
C LYS A 208 -4.89 26.66 -18.51
N THR A 209 -4.99 25.90 -17.41
CA THR A 209 -5.92 26.22 -16.30
C THR A 209 -5.56 27.53 -15.63
N ASN A 210 -4.26 27.78 -15.45
CA ASN A 210 -3.75 28.96 -14.75
C ASN A 210 -3.43 30.14 -15.71
N LYS A 211 -3.66 29.97 -17.02
CA LYS A 211 -3.39 30.98 -18.07
C LYS A 211 -1.95 31.50 -18.03
N LEU A 212 -1.00 30.57 -17.90
CA LEU A 212 0.43 30.89 -17.80
C LEU A 212 1.04 31.12 -19.18
N ASN A 213 2.21 31.75 -19.21
CA ASN A 213 3.04 31.80 -20.41
C ASN A 213 3.53 30.40 -20.78
N GLU A 214 3.91 30.22 -22.05
CA GLU A 214 4.51 28.97 -22.51
C GLU A 214 5.79 28.65 -21.72
N PRO A 215 5.90 27.46 -21.12
CA PRO A 215 7.11 27.05 -20.43
C PRO A 215 8.31 27.02 -21.37
N ILE A 216 9.48 27.31 -20.82
CA ILE A 216 10.74 27.27 -21.57
C ILE A 216 11.70 26.22 -20.99
N PRO A 217 12.64 25.71 -21.80
CA PRO A 217 13.65 24.75 -21.34
C PRO A 217 14.55 25.29 -20.22
N PHE A 218 15.14 24.39 -19.43
CA PHE A 218 16.13 24.69 -18.37
C PHE A 218 17.49 25.19 -18.88
N LYS A 219 17.52 25.93 -19.99
CA LYS A 219 18.73 26.49 -20.61
C LYS A 219 18.68 28.00 -20.76
N ASP A 220 17.49 28.59 -20.70
CA ASP A 220 17.31 30.03 -20.86
C ASP A 220 17.60 30.75 -19.53
N CYS A 221 18.85 31.19 -19.39
CA CYS A 221 19.29 32.00 -18.27
C CYS A 221 18.91 33.48 -18.51
N GLY A 222 18.29 34.10 -17.50
CA GLY A 222 17.86 35.50 -17.60
C GLY A 222 17.74 36.16 -16.24
N LEU A 223 17.53 37.48 -16.23
CA LEU A 223 17.27 38.25 -15.02
C LEU A 223 15.76 38.37 -14.70
N GLU A 224 14.92 38.20 -15.72
CA GLU A 224 13.47 38.27 -15.58
C GLU A 224 12.87 36.89 -15.29
N PRO A 225 11.82 36.82 -14.44
CA PRO A 225 11.13 35.56 -14.19
C PRO A 225 10.55 34.96 -15.48
N ARG A 226 10.81 33.68 -15.68
CA ARG A 226 10.28 32.88 -16.80
C ARG A 226 9.45 31.71 -16.26
N THR A 227 8.61 31.16 -17.11
CA THR A 227 7.79 29.98 -16.78
C THR A 227 8.57 28.71 -17.14
N PHE A 228 8.66 27.79 -16.20
CA PHE A 228 9.36 26.51 -16.30
C PHE A 228 8.43 25.38 -15.89
N GLN A 229 8.74 24.15 -16.32
CA GLN A 229 7.97 22.95 -15.98
C GLN A 229 8.88 21.77 -15.66
N GLY A 230 8.42 20.87 -14.79
CA GLY A 230 9.17 19.67 -14.44
C GLY A 230 8.48 18.80 -13.41
N SER A 231 9.13 17.69 -13.05
CA SER A 231 8.68 16.75 -12.04
C SER A 231 9.62 16.73 -10.84
N VAL A 232 9.06 16.83 -9.64
CA VAL A 232 9.82 16.89 -8.39
C VAL A 232 10.49 15.53 -8.13
N LEU A 233 11.81 15.52 -7.93
CA LEU A 233 12.53 14.30 -7.61
C LEU A 233 12.39 13.92 -6.13
N PRO A 234 12.66 12.65 -5.76
CA PRO A 234 12.71 12.25 -4.36
C PRO A 234 13.69 13.12 -3.56
N TYR A 235 13.26 13.56 -2.38
CA TYR A 235 14.08 14.35 -1.46
C TYR A 235 14.02 13.77 -0.05
N ASP A 236 15.05 14.02 0.74
CA ASP A 236 15.12 13.63 2.15
C ASP A 236 14.91 14.85 3.04
N LYS A 237 13.72 14.97 3.63
CA LYS A 237 13.39 16.08 4.54
C LYS A 237 14.37 16.21 5.71
N ALA A 238 15.03 15.13 6.14
CA ALA A 238 15.99 15.19 7.24
C ALA A 238 17.33 15.81 6.83
N LYS A 239 17.65 15.80 5.53
CA LYS A 239 18.87 16.37 4.94
C LYS A 239 18.64 17.72 4.26
N THR A 240 17.42 17.98 3.82
CA THR A 240 17.05 19.24 3.18
C THR A 240 16.73 20.29 4.24
N SER A 241 17.75 21.00 4.71
CA SER A 241 17.60 22.15 5.63
C SER A 241 17.15 23.44 4.92
N SER A 242 17.12 23.45 3.59
CA SER A 242 16.70 24.56 2.73
C SER A 242 15.31 24.32 2.12
N ASN A 243 14.66 25.37 1.62
CA ASN A 243 13.46 25.24 0.78
C ASN A 243 13.79 24.74 -0.64
N ALA A 244 14.88 23.99 -0.83
CA ALA A 244 15.35 23.55 -2.13
C ALA A 244 15.09 22.06 -2.36
N VAL A 245 14.66 21.70 -3.57
CA VAL A 245 14.50 20.32 -4.03
C VAL A 245 15.18 20.14 -5.37
N GLU A 246 15.37 18.90 -5.82
CA GLU A 246 15.76 18.65 -7.20
C GLU A 246 14.52 18.48 -8.08
N ILE A 247 14.59 19.00 -9.29
CA ILE A 247 13.53 18.88 -10.30
C ILE A 247 14.12 18.38 -11.60
N VAL A 248 13.42 17.43 -12.24
CA VAL A 248 13.74 16.98 -13.60
C VAL A 248 12.86 17.72 -14.59
N GLY A 249 13.48 18.33 -15.61
CA GLY A 249 12.77 18.98 -16.70
C GLY A 249 12.00 17.97 -17.55
N LEU A 250 11.04 18.45 -18.33
CA LEU A 250 10.32 17.59 -19.27
C LEU A 250 11.07 17.47 -20.60
N GLU A 251 10.42 17.01 -21.67
CA GLU A 251 11.08 16.65 -22.94
C GLU A 251 11.86 17.84 -23.54
N ASP A 252 11.28 19.04 -23.49
CA ASP A 252 11.86 20.30 -23.98
C ASP A 252 13.20 20.66 -23.31
N SER A 253 13.36 20.24 -22.06
CA SER A 253 14.52 20.45 -21.21
C SER A 253 15.50 19.29 -21.28
N ASN A 254 15.29 18.32 -22.18
CA ASN A 254 16.07 17.10 -22.32
C ASN A 254 16.22 16.34 -20.98
N TYR A 255 15.20 16.38 -20.11
CA TYR A 255 15.24 15.75 -18.78
C TYR A 255 16.40 16.23 -17.90
N GLU A 256 16.86 17.46 -18.09
CA GLU A 256 17.92 18.04 -17.25
C GLU A 256 17.46 18.15 -15.79
N ILE A 257 18.35 17.76 -14.87
CA ILE A 257 18.11 17.84 -13.43
C ILE A 257 18.80 19.10 -12.90
N ILE A 258 18.03 19.92 -12.20
CA ILE A 258 18.53 21.14 -11.58
C ILE A 258 18.04 21.27 -10.14
N SER A 259 18.65 22.20 -9.39
CA SER A 259 18.12 22.61 -8.09
C SER A 259 16.98 23.61 -8.27
N LEU A 260 15.88 23.40 -7.54
CA LEU A 260 14.74 24.30 -7.45
C LEU A 260 14.65 24.85 -6.03
N ASP A 261 14.97 26.12 -5.86
CA ASP A 261 14.82 26.83 -4.60
C ASP A 261 13.42 27.47 -4.50
N LEU A 262 12.64 27.05 -3.50
CA LEU A 262 11.29 27.53 -3.20
C LEU A 262 11.28 28.57 -2.07
N SER A 263 12.44 29.12 -1.70
CA SER A 263 12.57 30.11 -0.63
C SER A 263 11.73 31.38 -0.84
N GLU A 264 11.50 31.78 -2.10
CA GLU A 264 10.67 32.93 -2.47
C GLU A 264 9.18 32.58 -2.75
N VAL A 265 8.79 31.31 -2.62
CA VAL A 265 7.39 30.88 -2.77
C VAL A 265 6.67 30.95 -1.42
N GLU A 266 5.62 31.77 -1.34
CA GLU A 266 4.85 31.98 -0.09
C GLU A 266 4.26 30.66 0.46
N GLU A 267 3.48 29.97 -0.37
CA GLU A 267 2.82 28.72 0.00
C GLU A 267 3.03 27.64 -1.05
N PHE A 268 3.54 26.50 -0.61
CA PHE A 268 3.66 25.32 -1.46
C PHE A 268 3.39 24.03 -0.68
N ALA A 269 2.99 22.99 -1.41
CA ALA A 269 2.91 21.62 -0.95
C ALA A 269 3.28 20.72 -2.13
N ILE A 270 4.48 20.15 -2.07
CA ILE A 270 5.02 19.33 -3.15
C ILE A 270 5.42 17.92 -2.71
N PHE A 271 5.37 16.95 -3.62
CA PHE A 271 5.74 15.57 -3.33
C PHE A 271 6.54 14.92 -4.47
N PRO A 272 7.34 13.86 -4.22
CA PRO A 272 8.09 13.18 -5.26
C PRO A 272 7.21 12.66 -6.40
N GLY A 273 7.62 12.91 -7.64
CA GLY A 273 6.90 12.57 -8.86
C GLY A 273 5.78 13.56 -9.24
N GLN A 274 5.60 14.65 -8.47
CA GLN A 274 4.61 15.66 -8.79
C GLN A 274 5.10 16.55 -9.94
N VAL A 275 4.26 16.67 -10.97
CA VAL A 275 4.45 17.65 -12.04
C VAL A 275 3.99 19.02 -11.55
N ILE A 276 4.87 20.00 -11.72
CA ILE A 276 4.60 21.38 -11.37
C ILE A 276 5.02 22.31 -12.52
N VAL A 277 4.36 23.46 -12.57
CA VAL A 277 4.76 24.61 -13.41
C VAL A 277 5.08 25.74 -12.47
N PHE A 278 6.15 26.50 -12.72
CA PHE A 278 6.61 27.52 -11.80
C PHE A 278 7.18 28.72 -12.54
N GLU A 279 7.05 29.91 -11.94
CA GLU A 279 7.70 31.14 -12.41
C GLU A 279 8.94 31.39 -11.57
N GLY A 280 10.11 31.57 -12.20
CA GLY A 280 11.36 31.74 -11.48
C GLY A 280 12.49 32.29 -12.33
N VAL A 281 13.66 32.42 -11.72
CA VAL A 281 14.88 32.92 -12.39
C VAL A 281 15.94 31.83 -12.34
N LEU A 282 16.44 31.43 -13.52
CA LEU A 282 17.54 30.46 -13.65
C LEU A 282 18.89 31.17 -13.53
N VAL A 283 19.68 30.81 -12.51
CA VAL A 283 21.06 31.27 -12.32
C VAL A 283 21.97 30.06 -12.15
N GLY A 284 22.83 29.81 -13.13
CA GLY A 284 23.69 28.62 -13.13
C GLY A 284 22.86 27.34 -13.25
N LYS A 285 22.85 26.53 -12.20
CA LYS A 285 22.08 25.26 -12.12
C LYS A 285 20.97 25.29 -11.06
N THR A 286 20.56 26.49 -10.65
CA THR A 286 19.50 26.69 -9.66
C THR A 286 18.44 27.61 -10.22
N ILE A 287 17.18 27.20 -10.17
CA ILE A 287 16.05 28.10 -10.38
C ILE A 287 15.51 28.50 -9.02
N THR A 288 15.49 29.81 -8.75
CA THR A 288 14.74 30.37 -7.62
C THR A 288 13.32 30.65 -8.08
N ALA A 289 12.37 29.87 -7.57
CA ALA A 289 10.96 30.01 -7.90
C ALA A 289 10.29 31.09 -7.04
N ARG A 290 9.46 31.89 -7.68
CA ARG A 290 8.62 32.93 -7.06
C ARG A 290 7.17 32.52 -6.96
N LYS A 291 6.70 31.71 -7.90
CA LYS A 291 5.36 31.13 -7.89
C LYS A 291 5.41 29.68 -8.32
N CYS A 292 4.57 28.85 -7.72
CA CYS A 292 4.46 27.43 -8.03
C CYS A 292 2.99 27.07 -8.27
N PHE A 293 2.72 26.30 -9.33
CA PHE A 293 1.40 25.89 -9.76
C PHE A 293 1.36 24.37 -9.89
N SER A 294 0.42 23.75 -9.17
CA SER A 294 0.26 22.30 -9.13
C SER A 294 -1.17 21.84 -9.46
N SER A 295 -2.12 22.77 -9.55
CA SER A 295 -3.52 22.45 -9.80
C SER A 295 -3.84 22.47 -11.29
N ALA A 296 -4.34 21.33 -11.77
CA ALA A 296 -4.97 21.14 -13.07
C ALA A 296 -6.33 20.44 -12.90
N ALA A 297 -7.08 20.83 -11.85
CA ALA A 297 -8.37 20.24 -11.57
C ALA A 297 -9.29 20.42 -12.78
N LYS A 298 -9.65 19.30 -13.42
CA LYS A 298 -10.60 19.31 -14.53
C LYS A 298 -11.99 19.70 -14.01
N PRO A 299 -12.82 20.34 -14.86
CA PRO A 299 -14.20 20.60 -14.50
C PRO A 299 -14.87 19.32 -14.01
N VAL A 300 -15.53 19.42 -12.86
CA VAL A 300 -16.35 18.31 -12.34
C VAL A 300 -17.44 18.03 -13.35
N ALA A 301 -17.68 16.75 -13.65
CA ALA A 301 -18.80 16.36 -14.50
C ALA A 301 -20.10 16.96 -13.94
N SER A 302 -21.01 17.37 -14.84
CA SER A 302 -22.30 17.89 -14.42
C SER A 302 -23.00 16.83 -13.54
N PRO A 303 -23.56 17.21 -12.38
CA PRO A 303 -24.22 16.25 -11.51
C PRO A 303 -25.38 15.56 -12.25
N PRO A 304 -25.64 14.27 -11.97
CA PRO A 304 -26.75 13.56 -12.59
C PRO A 304 -28.08 14.21 -12.17
N SER A 305 -29.03 14.27 -13.11
CA SER A 305 -30.39 14.72 -12.83
C SER A 305 -31.20 13.57 -12.26
N LEU A 306 -31.36 13.54 -10.94
CA LEU A 306 -32.17 12.53 -10.24
C LEU A 306 -33.61 13.01 -10.10
N LYS A 307 -34.56 12.19 -10.58
CA LYS A 307 -36.01 12.47 -10.46
C LYS A 307 -36.55 12.22 -9.04
N SER A 308 -35.90 11.37 -8.28
CA SER A 308 -36.25 11.04 -6.90
C SER A 308 -34.99 10.77 -6.06
N HIS A 309 -35.18 10.61 -4.75
CA HIS A 309 -34.08 10.34 -3.83
C HIS A 309 -33.47 8.95 -4.12
N CYS A 310 -32.16 8.93 -4.43
CA CYS A 310 -31.38 7.71 -4.64
C CYS A 310 -30.45 7.48 -3.44
N GLN A 311 -30.50 6.27 -2.87
CA GLN A 311 -29.66 5.85 -1.77
C GLN A 311 -28.56 4.90 -2.26
N ILE A 312 -27.32 5.29 -2.01
CA ILE A 312 -26.14 4.51 -2.34
C ILE A 312 -25.47 4.13 -1.03
N LEU A 313 -25.36 2.82 -0.77
CA LEU A 313 -24.56 2.28 0.32
C LEU A 313 -23.20 1.86 -0.23
N VAL A 314 -22.12 2.28 0.44
CA VAL A 314 -20.76 1.91 0.07
C VAL A 314 -20.13 1.18 1.25
N ALA A 315 -19.55 0.01 0.99
CA ALA A 315 -18.77 -0.75 1.96
C ALA A 315 -17.44 -1.17 1.34
N ALA A 316 -16.36 -1.09 2.10
CA ALA A 316 -15.02 -1.51 1.68
C ALA A 316 -14.50 -2.61 2.59
N GLY A 317 -13.86 -3.60 2.00
CA GLY A 317 -13.22 -4.68 2.73
C GLY A 317 -12.04 -4.22 3.59
N PRO A 318 -11.47 -5.12 4.42
CA PRO A 318 -11.76 -6.56 4.44
C PRO A 318 -13.15 -6.92 5.00
N PHE A 319 -13.79 -7.92 4.40
CA PHE A 319 -15.13 -8.40 4.81
C PHE A 319 -15.09 -9.61 5.76
N THR A 320 -13.90 -9.96 6.25
CA THR A 320 -13.67 -10.97 7.29
C THR A 320 -12.66 -10.44 8.31
N LEU A 321 -12.61 -11.07 9.49
CA LEU A 321 -11.67 -10.72 10.55
C LEU A 321 -10.37 -11.50 10.37
N SER A 322 -9.25 -10.98 10.87
CA SER A 322 -7.91 -11.58 10.68
C SER A 322 -7.74 -13.00 11.26
N ASP A 323 -8.59 -13.41 12.20
CA ASP A 323 -8.54 -14.71 12.89
C ASP A 323 -9.51 -15.75 12.29
N THR A 324 -10.39 -15.36 11.36
CA THR A 324 -11.45 -16.22 10.83
C THR A 324 -11.71 -16.02 9.34
N LEU A 325 -12.26 -17.05 8.70
CA LEU A 325 -12.75 -17.01 7.32
C LEU A 325 -14.28 -17.22 7.29
N SER A 326 -14.96 -16.88 8.37
CA SER A 326 -16.41 -17.04 8.52
C SER A 326 -17.22 -15.86 7.95
N TYR A 327 -16.58 -14.72 7.64
CA TYR A 327 -17.21 -13.56 7.00
C TYR A 327 -18.40 -12.97 7.76
N GLU A 328 -18.36 -12.98 9.09
CA GLU A 328 -19.39 -12.36 9.93
C GLU A 328 -19.62 -10.87 9.60
N PRO A 329 -18.59 -10.06 9.29
CA PRO A 329 -18.81 -8.68 8.83
C PRO A 329 -19.61 -8.59 7.53
N LEU A 330 -19.37 -9.50 6.57
CA LEU A 330 -20.16 -9.57 5.34
C LEU A 330 -21.60 -9.96 5.62
N ASP A 331 -21.82 -10.96 6.47
CA ASP A 331 -23.16 -11.43 6.84
C ASP A 331 -23.95 -10.33 7.56
N ASP A 332 -23.31 -9.58 8.46
CA ASP A 332 -23.93 -8.44 9.12
C ASP A 332 -24.27 -7.29 8.14
N LEU A 333 -23.43 -7.07 7.12
CA LEU A 333 -23.69 -6.11 6.05
C LEU A 333 -24.89 -6.55 5.19
N ILE A 334 -24.93 -7.81 4.77
CA ILE A 334 -26.06 -8.38 4.01
C ILE A 334 -27.35 -8.25 4.82
N ALA A 335 -27.33 -8.61 6.11
CA ALA A 335 -28.48 -8.47 6.99
C ALA A 335 -28.95 -7.00 7.09
N HIS A 336 -28.01 -6.04 7.16
CA HIS A 336 -28.34 -4.62 7.17
C HIS A 336 -28.98 -4.17 5.85
N VAL A 337 -28.43 -4.59 4.71
CA VAL A 337 -28.95 -4.28 3.36
C VAL A 337 -30.35 -4.88 3.16
N LEU A 338 -30.58 -6.10 3.63
CA LEU A 338 -31.90 -6.73 3.55
C LEU A 338 -32.94 -6.01 4.43
N GLN A 339 -32.53 -5.52 5.61
CA GLN A 339 -33.39 -4.75 6.50
C GLN A 339 -33.65 -3.33 5.98
N HIS A 340 -32.66 -2.73 5.32
CA HIS A 340 -32.66 -1.37 4.83
C HIS A 340 -32.14 -1.32 3.39
N PRO A 341 -32.96 -1.74 2.41
CA PRO A 341 -32.52 -1.88 1.03
C PRO A 341 -32.13 -0.52 0.45
N PRO A 342 -30.88 -0.31 0.01
CA PRO A 342 -30.48 0.86 -0.75
C PRO A 342 -30.89 0.69 -2.23
N ASN A 343 -30.82 1.78 -3.01
CA ASN A 343 -30.97 1.68 -4.46
C ASN A 343 -29.72 1.07 -5.11
N ILE A 344 -28.53 1.37 -4.58
CA ILE A 344 -27.25 0.85 -5.06
C ILE A 344 -26.41 0.42 -3.86
N LEU A 345 -25.81 -0.77 -3.93
CA LEU A 345 -24.76 -1.23 -3.04
C LEU A 345 -23.43 -1.28 -3.81
N VAL A 346 -22.43 -0.52 -3.38
CA VAL A 346 -21.07 -0.55 -3.92
C VAL A 346 -20.18 -1.29 -2.93
N LEU A 347 -19.65 -2.43 -3.35
CA LEU A 347 -18.67 -3.21 -2.59
C LEU A 347 -17.28 -2.96 -3.16
N VAL A 348 -16.41 -2.38 -2.35
CA VAL A 348 -14.99 -2.19 -2.68
C VAL A 348 -14.20 -3.31 -2.02
N GLY A 349 -13.31 -3.95 -2.79
CA GLY A 349 -12.46 -5.02 -2.28
C GLY A 349 -11.52 -4.58 -1.15
N PRO A 350 -10.79 -5.53 -0.54
CA PRO A 350 -10.74 -6.93 -0.93
C PRO A 350 -11.91 -7.75 -0.37
N LEU A 351 -12.54 -8.57 -1.24
CA LEU A 351 -13.48 -9.61 -0.79
C LEU A 351 -12.71 -10.80 -0.23
N VAL A 352 -11.70 -11.27 -0.95
CA VAL A 352 -10.69 -12.21 -0.46
C VAL A 352 -9.39 -11.43 -0.32
N ASP A 353 -8.93 -11.23 0.91
CA ASP A 353 -7.71 -10.47 1.19
C ASP A 353 -6.48 -11.37 1.10
N ALA A 354 -5.61 -11.09 0.13
CA ALA A 354 -4.35 -11.81 -0.07
C ALA A 354 -3.39 -11.68 1.15
N ASN A 355 -3.56 -10.65 1.98
CA ASN A 355 -2.78 -10.44 3.19
C ASN A 355 -3.43 -11.05 4.44
N HIS A 356 -4.62 -11.67 4.32
CA HIS A 356 -5.24 -12.35 5.44
C HIS A 356 -4.36 -13.54 5.89
N PRO A 357 -4.08 -13.73 7.21
CA PRO A 357 -3.13 -14.74 7.68
C PRO A 357 -3.38 -16.16 7.14
N LYS A 358 -4.65 -16.61 7.17
CA LYS A 358 -5.05 -17.94 6.65
C LYS A 358 -4.94 -18.06 5.13
N ILE A 359 -5.08 -16.96 4.39
CA ILE A 359 -4.97 -16.93 2.92
C ILE A 359 -3.49 -16.92 2.52
N ALA A 360 -2.70 -16.04 3.12
CA ALA A 360 -1.27 -15.91 2.88
C ALA A 360 -0.49 -17.20 3.22
N GLN A 361 -0.95 -17.96 4.23
CA GLN A 361 -0.35 -19.23 4.63
C GLN A 361 -0.91 -20.46 3.88
N GLY A 362 -1.79 -20.25 2.89
CA GLY A 362 -2.35 -21.35 2.10
C GLY A 362 -3.25 -22.30 2.91
N GLN A 363 -3.89 -21.83 3.97
CA GLN A 363 -4.71 -22.65 4.88
C GLN A 363 -6.16 -22.81 4.41
N ILE A 364 -6.41 -22.69 3.11
CA ILE A 364 -7.72 -22.95 2.51
C ILE A 364 -7.65 -24.24 1.68
N ALA A 365 -8.72 -25.02 1.71
CA ALA A 365 -8.81 -26.31 1.02
C ALA A 365 -9.38 -26.21 -0.40
N GLU A 366 -9.48 -25.00 -0.96
CA GLU A 366 -10.03 -24.71 -2.27
C GLU A 366 -9.19 -23.64 -2.99
N THR A 367 -9.44 -23.43 -4.28
CA THR A 367 -8.72 -22.39 -5.03
C THR A 367 -9.18 -21.00 -4.62
N PHE A 368 -8.32 -19.98 -4.78
CA PHE A 368 -8.72 -18.59 -4.51
C PHE A 368 -9.91 -18.14 -5.36
N SER A 369 -10.03 -18.67 -6.59
CA SER A 369 -11.14 -18.38 -7.50
C SER A 369 -12.47 -18.95 -7.00
N ASP A 370 -12.47 -20.19 -6.54
CA ASP A 370 -13.66 -20.84 -5.99
C ASP A 370 -14.10 -20.17 -4.69
N PHE A 371 -13.13 -19.84 -3.83
CA PHE A 371 -13.39 -19.15 -2.58
C PHE A 371 -14.00 -17.76 -2.80
N TYR A 372 -13.43 -16.98 -3.73
CA TYR A 372 -13.98 -15.70 -4.15
C TYR A 372 -15.40 -15.85 -4.71
N SER A 373 -15.62 -16.82 -5.57
CA SER A 373 -16.94 -17.10 -6.16
C SER A 373 -17.98 -17.45 -5.11
N THR A 374 -17.59 -18.15 -4.04
CA THR A 374 -18.46 -18.45 -2.90
C THR A 374 -18.89 -17.18 -2.16
N MET A 375 -17.98 -16.22 -1.98
CA MET A 375 -18.31 -14.95 -1.33
C MET A 375 -19.21 -14.05 -2.18
N VAL A 376 -19.04 -14.05 -3.50
CA VAL A 376 -19.89 -13.30 -4.43
C VAL A 376 -21.32 -13.85 -4.50
N LYS A 377 -21.51 -15.15 -4.21
CA LYS A 377 -22.81 -15.82 -4.25
C LYS A 377 -23.64 -15.67 -2.97
N LYS A 378 -23.05 -15.19 -1.86
CA LYS A 378 -23.79 -14.83 -0.65
C LYS A 378 -24.73 -13.67 -0.95
#